data_AF-A0A0H3J1G5-F1
#
_entry.id   AF-A0A0H3J1G5-F1
#
_cell.length_a   1.000
_cell.length_b   1.000
_cell.length_c   1.000
_cell.angle_alpha   90.00
_cell.angle_beta   90.00
_cell.angle_gamma   90.00
#
_symmetry.space_group_name_H-M   'P 1'
#
loop_
_entity.id
_entity.type
_entity.pdbx_description
1 polymer ?
#
loop_
_entity_poly.entity_id
_entity_poly.type
_entity_poly.pdbx_seq_one_letter_code
_entity_poly.pdbx_strand_id
1 'polypeptide(L)'
;MREVGIIKWFGGFNPKIHKLNDFGYILRENQPDLYVNRNHLHCKAKLLTPGTAVSFEVGVNYKNNMEQAFKVKLLKSENDILLIKKCVFSNKEEYYVPLMAKFFQIGYSSDIELVFPKVMNLNKEEQKKIIDSMDLNLKMRKDIFKFLDIEEQIDMLLQLTLNDFIDKWENLSLTTKIFLIYRLCHDKYDLTILEKTREKNLFIRALIIIAWVSNNQDKKSITYKKACEYMYKYSSELSHTDSDYEELKIIFPIGKYNFKVDINKPWYQWSILEFIQYCNCTSILEDMDRGDKAVIMLITALNSFMKRLSL
;
A
#
# COMPACT_ATOMS: atom_id res chain seq x y z
N MET A 1 28.22 -10.47 -23.37
CA MET A 1 27.61 -9.81 -22.21
C MET A 1 26.16 -9.50 -22.55
N ARG A 2 25.23 -9.57 -21.59
CA ARG A 2 23.84 -9.22 -21.82
C ARG A 2 23.66 -7.71 -21.62
N GLU A 3 22.95 -7.08 -22.55
CA GLU A 3 22.68 -5.65 -22.58
C GLU A 3 21.18 -5.38 -22.59
N VAL A 4 20.80 -4.13 -22.35
CA VAL A 4 19.43 -3.64 -22.45
C VAL A 4 19.34 -2.48 -23.41
N GLY A 5 18.17 -2.34 -24.02
CA GLY A 5 17.89 -1.26 -24.95
C GLY A 5 16.40 -1.14 -25.21
N ILE A 6 16.04 -0.15 -26.02
CA ILE A 6 14.65 0.15 -26.36
C ILE A 6 14.42 -0.18 -27.83
N ILE A 7 13.34 -0.88 -28.16
CA ILE A 7 12.97 -1.08 -29.56
C ILE A 7 12.70 0.29 -30.20
N LYS A 8 13.51 0.65 -31.21
CA LYS A 8 13.28 1.83 -32.05
C LYS A 8 12.11 1.57 -32.98
N TRP A 9 12.18 0.45 -33.69
CA TRP A 9 11.13 -0.11 -34.53
C TRP A 9 11.44 -1.58 -34.83
N PHE A 10 10.41 -2.37 -35.09
CA PHE A 10 10.56 -3.76 -35.54
C PHE A 10 9.45 -4.12 -36.53
N GLY A 11 9.82 -4.67 -37.69
CA GLY A 11 8.88 -5.11 -38.72
C GLY A 11 8.28 -4.01 -39.61
N GLY A 12 6.95 -3.97 -39.73
CA GLY A 12 6.27 -3.08 -40.68
C GLY A 12 6.29 -3.59 -42.12
N PHE A 13 5.31 -3.14 -42.90
CA PHE A 13 5.15 -3.55 -44.30
C PHE A 13 6.10 -2.76 -45.18
N ASN A 14 6.89 -3.47 -45.98
CA ASN A 14 7.76 -2.88 -46.98
C ASN A 14 7.07 -2.91 -48.35
N PRO A 15 6.58 -1.76 -48.84
CA PRO A 15 5.82 -1.70 -50.08
C PRO A 15 6.66 -2.10 -51.30
N LYS A 16 7.99 -1.87 -51.25
CA LYS A 16 8.91 -2.16 -52.37
C LYS A 16 9.02 -3.66 -52.67
N ILE A 17 8.98 -4.49 -51.62
CA ILE A 17 9.11 -5.96 -51.73
C ILE A 17 7.80 -6.70 -51.42
N HIS A 18 6.72 -5.96 -51.12
CA HIS A 18 5.41 -6.50 -50.77
C HIS A 18 5.43 -7.54 -49.63
N LYS A 19 6.30 -7.33 -48.63
CA LYS A 19 6.48 -8.23 -47.48
C LYS A 19 6.64 -7.44 -46.18
N LEU A 20 6.29 -8.08 -45.06
CA LEU A 20 6.66 -7.56 -43.73
C LEU A 20 8.16 -7.71 -43.54
N ASN A 21 8.82 -6.67 -43.04
CA ASN A 21 10.21 -6.78 -42.62
C ASN A 21 10.30 -7.79 -41.46
N ASP A 22 11.35 -8.60 -41.48
CA ASP A 22 11.69 -9.57 -40.44
C ASP A 22 12.84 -9.04 -39.57
N PHE A 23 13.05 -7.73 -39.53
CA PHE A 23 14.11 -7.09 -38.78
C PHE A 23 13.64 -5.79 -38.13
N GLY A 24 14.50 -5.23 -37.29
CA GLY A 24 14.31 -3.96 -36.62
C GLY A 24 15.61 -3.42 -36.05
N TYR A 25 15.49 -2.39 -35.22
CA TYR A 25 16.63 -1.75 -34.55
C TYR A 25 16.33 -1.48 -33.08
N ILE A 26 17.36 -1.64 -32.25
CA ILE A 26 17.34 -1.40 -30.81
C ILE A 26 18.20 -0.18 -30.51
N LEU A 27 17.60 0.83 -29.87
CA LEU A 27 18.32 1.98 -29.31
C LEU A 27 19.20 1.49 -28.15
N ARG A 28 20.51 1.75 -28.27
CA ARG A 28 21.49 1.50 -27.21
C ARG A 28 21.88 2.83 -26.55
N GLU A 29 22.24 2.75 -25.27
CA GLU A 29 22.71 3.92 -24.54
C GLU A 29 24.15 4.26 -24.91
N ASN A 30 24.37 5.50 -25.37
CA ASN A 30 25.68 6.02 -25.79
C ASN A 30 26.38 5.17 -26.87
N GLN A 31 25.61 4.42 -27.65
CA GLN A 31 26.10 3.55 -28.72
C GLN A 31 25.17 3.62 -29.94
N PRO A 32 25.65 3.28 -31.14
CA PRO A 32 24.80 3.20 -32.32
C PRO A 32 23.67 2.18 -32.16
N ASP A 33 22.56 2.42 -32.86
CA ASP A 33 21.44 1.49 -32.97
C ASP A 33 21.93 0.09 -33.38
N LEU A 34 21.40 -0.94 -32.71
CA LEU A 34 21.77 -2.32 -32.97
C LEU A 34 20.73 -3.02 -33.82
N TYR A 35 21.16 -3.60 -34.94
CA TYR A 35 20.30 -4.40 -35.81
C TYR A 35 19.80 -5.66 -35.10
N VAL A 36 18.52 -6.02 -35.30
CA VAL A 36 17.93 -7.25 -34.78
C VAL A 36 17.13 -7.97 -35.87
N ASN A 37 17.36 -9.27 -36.02
CA ASN A 37 16.57 -10.12 -36.93
C ASN A 37 15.54 -10.97 -36.14
N ARG A 38 14.42 -11.28 -36.79
CA ARG A 38 13.31 -12.08 -36.24
C ARG A 38 13.75 -13.44 -35.73
N ASN A 39 14.74 -14.07 -36.36
CA ASN A 39 15.26 -15.38 -35.96
C ASN A 39 16.02 -15.35 -34.61
N HIS A 40 16.34 -14.16 -34.10
CA HIS A 40 17.00 -13.98 -32.81
C HIS A 40 16.03 -13.59 -31.69
N LEU A 41 14.73 -13.52 -31.96
CA LEU A 41 13.72 -13.20 -30.95
C LEU A 41 13.34 -14.42 -30.12
N HIS A 42 13.42 -14.28 -28.81
CA HIS A 42 12.90 -15.23 -27.81
C HIS A 42 11.58 -14.70 -27.21
N CYS A 43 10.83 -13.93 -27.99
CA CYS A 43 9.52 -13.38 -27.64
C CYS A 43 8.66 -13.21 -28.90
N LYS A 44 7.37 -12.92 -28.73
CA LYS A 44 6.46 -12.70 -29.87
C LYS A 44 6.77 -11.35 -30.52
N ALA A 45 7.11 -11.34 -31.80
CA ALA A 45 7.46 -10.13 -32.56
C ALA A 45 6.41 -9.00 -32.45
N LYS A 46 5.12 -9.34 -32.36
CA LYS A 46 4.02 -8.37 -32.19
C LYS A 46 4.09 -7.54 -30.89
N LEU A 47 4.90 -7.97 -29.92
CA LEU A 47 5.11 -7.28 -28.65
C LEU A 47 6.30 -6.31 -28.71
N LEU A 48 7.05 -6.27 -29.82
CA LEU A 48 8.20 -5.40 -30.02
C LEU A 48 7.75 -4.11 -30.72
N THR A 49 6.95 -3.31 -30.02
CA THR A 49 6.55 -1.98 -30.51
C THR A 49 7.60 -0.93 -30.12
N PRO A 50 7.69 0.21 -30.83
CA PRO A 50 8.56 1.32 -30.42
C PRO A 50 8.38 1.68 -28.94
N GLY A 51 9.47 1.90 -28.22
CA GLY A 51 9.46 2.17 -26.78
C GLY A 51 9.53 0.90 -25.89
N THR A 52 9.42 -0.30 -26.46
CA THR A 52 9.50 -1.54 -25.67
C THR A 52 10.92 -1.81 -25.20
N ALA A 53 11.12 -1.97 -23.89
CA ALA A 53 12.40 -2.38 -23.33
C ALA A 53 12.68 -3.88 -23.53
N VAL A 54 13.91 -4.19 -23.95
CA VAL A 54 14.38 -5.55 -24.23
C VAL A 54 15.75 -5.82 -23.65
N SER A 55 16.05 -7.09 -23.39
CA SER A 55 17.40 -7.57 -23.11
C SER A 55 17.92 -8.46 -24.23
N PHE A 56 19.21 -8.36 -24.54
CA PHE A 56 19.83 -9.06 -25.67
C PHE A 56 21.32 -9.30 -25.44
N GLU A 57 21.93 -10.16 -26.26
CA GLU A 57 23.38 -10.33 -26.35
C GLU A 57 23.89 -9.65 -27.61
N VAL A 58 25.00 -8.91 -27.52
CA VAL A 58 25.67 -8.35 -28.71
C VAL A 58 26.61 -9.41 -29.29
N GLY A 59 26.57 -9.57 -30.61
CA GLY A 59 27.54 -10.40 -31.33
C GLY A 59 27.73 -9.90 -32.76
N VAL A 60 28.62 -10.57 -33.49
CA VAL A 60 28.94 -10.21 -34.88
C VAL A 60 28.35 -11.25 -35.84
N ASN A 61 27.69 -10.79 -36.89
CA ASN A 61 27.24 -11.66 -37.97
C ASN A 61 28.41 -12.00 -38.88
N TYR A 62 28.80 -13.28 -38.91
CA TYR A 62 29.95 -13.76 -39.68
C TYR A 62 29.86 -13.51 -41.20
N LYS A 63 28.66 -13.25 -41.75
CA LYS A 63 28.49 -13.04 -43.20
C LYS A 63 28.89 -11.64 -43.67
N ASN A 64 28.63 -10.63 -42.85
CA ASN A 64 28.85 -9.22 -43.21
C ASN A 64 29.73 -8.48 -42.20
N ASN A 65 30.21 -9.18 -41.17
CA ASN A 65 31.02 -8.64 -40.09
C ASN A 65 30.37 -7.46 -39.34
N MET A 66 29.04 -7.41 -39.30
CA MET A 66 28.27 -6.35 -38.64
C MET A 66 27.80 -6.81 -37.25
N GLU A 67 27.80 -5.90 -36.28
CA GLU A 67 27.18 -6.15 -34.97
C GLU A 67 25.66 -6.32 -35.10
N GLN A 68 25.11 -7.27 -34.35
CA GLN A 68 23.66 -7.47 -34.23
C GLN A 68 23.27 -8.03 -32.86
N ALA A 69 21.99 -7.89 -32.53
CA ALA A 69 21.38 -8.41 -31.32
C ALA A 69 20.99 -9.89 -31.46
N PHE A 70 21.37 -10.69 -30.47
CA PHE A 70 21.02 -12.10 -30.32
C PHE A 70 20.18 -12.34 -29.07
N LYS A 71 19.39 -13.42 -29.08
CA LYS A 71 18.58 -13.90 -27.93
C LYS A 71 17.73 -12.79 -27.28
N VAL A 72 17.07 -11.99 -28.11
CA VAL A 72 16.32 -10.80 -27.71
C VAL A 72 15.05 -11.22 -26.96
N LYS A 73 14.89 -10.75 -25.73
CA LYS A 73 13.73 -11.01 -24.86
C LYS A 73 13.11 -9.69 -24.42
N LEU A 74 11.82 -9.73 -24.07
CA LEU A 74 11.19 -8.60 -23.38
C LEU A 74 11.87 -8.42 -22.02
N LEU A 75 12.18 -7.18 -21.64
CA LEU A 75 12.91 -6.92 -20.40
C LEU A 75 12.17 -7.49 -19.18
N LYS A 76 10.84 -7.36 -19.13
CA LYS A 76 9.99 -7.97 -18.08
C LYS A 76 10.14 -9.48 -17.88
N SER A 77 10.71 -10.18 -18.86
CA SER A 77 10.96 -11.63 -18.81
C SER A 77 12.41 -11.99 -18.44
N GLU A 78 13.24 -10.99 -18.10
CA GLU A 78 14.63 -11.20 -17.70
C GLU A 78 14.74 -11.94 -16.36
N ASN A 79 15.72 -12.83 -16.24
CA ASN A 79 16.01 -13.61 -15.02
C ASN A 79 17.44 -13.38 -14.50
N ASP A 80 18.31 -12.73 -15.28
CA ASP A 80 19.68 -12.41 -14.84
C ASP A 80 19.63 -11.38 -13.69
N ILE A 81 19.94 -11.82 -12.47
CA ILE A 81 19.88 -11.02 -11.25
C ILE A 81 20.76 -9.76 -11.35
N LEU A 82 21.95 -9.88 -11.95
CA LEU A 82 22.87 -8.75 -12.08
C LEU A 82 22.32 -7.71 -13.06
N LEU A 83 21.73 -8.16 -14.16
CA LEU A 83 21.09 -7.27 -15.14
C LEU A 83 19.85 -6.60 -14.54
N ILE A 84 19.02 -7.36 -13.81
CA ILE A 84 17.84 -6.82 -13.11
C ILE A 84 18.26 -5.72 -12.14
N LYS A 85 19.26 -6.00 -11.29
CA LYS A 85 19.81 -5.02 -10.36
C LYS A 85 20.28 -3.77 -11.11
N LYS A 86 21.12 -3.94 -12.15
CA LYS A 86 21.60 -2.81 -12.98
C LYS A 86 20.45 -1.97 -13.54
N CYS A 87 19.39 -2.60 -14.05
CA CYS A 87 18.24 -1.91 -14.62
C CYS A 87 17.43 -1.16 -13.56
N VAL A 88 17.17 -1.77 -12.41
CA VAL A 88 16.39 -1.16 -11.33
C VAL A 88 17.09 0.06 -10.72
N PHE A 89 18.42 0.04 -10.67
CA PHE A 89 19.22 1.18 -10.25
C PHE A 89 19.36 2.27 -11.34
N SER A 90 18.94 2.03 -12.58
CA SER A 90 18.90 3.05 -13.64
C SER A 90 17.91 4.19 -13.32
N ASN A 91 18.13 5.34 -13.95
CA ASN A 91 17.19 6.47 -13.91
C ASN A 91 16.14 6.42 -15.03
N LYS A 92 16.21 5.41 -15.91
CA LYS A 92 15.27 5.22 -17.02
C LYS A 92 14.11 4.35 -16.60
N GLU A 93 12.91 4.93 -16.61
CA GLU A 93 11.66 4.28 -16.21
C GLU A 93 11.38 3.01 -17.01
N GLU A 94 11.66 3.05 -18.31
CA GLU A 94 11.49 1.93 -19.23
C GLU A 94 12.33 0.71 -18.84
N TYR A 95 13.41 0.92 -18.07
CA TYR A 95 14.27 -0.16 -17.61
C TYR A 95 13.84 -0.73 -16.27
N TYR A 96 13.48 0.11 -15.30
CA TYR A 96 13.21 -0.38 -13.95
C TYR A 96 11.76 -0.80 -13.72
N VAL A 97 10.77 -0.10 -14.29
CA VAL A 97 9.35 -0.40 -14.05
C VAL A 97 8.98 -1.84 -14.43
N PRO A 98 9.39 -2.37 -15.60
CA PRO A 98 9.05 -3.74 -15.98
C PRO A 98 9.69 -4.83 -15.10
N LEU A 99 10.66 -4.46 -14.26
CA LEU A 99 11.47 -5.37 -13.45
C LEU A 99 11.23 -5.23 -11.95
N MET A 100 10.54 -4.17 -11.50
CA MET A 100 10.47 -3.80 -10.10
C MET A 100 9.85 -4.90 -9.22
N ALA A 101 8.71 -5.42 -9.66
CA ALA A 101 8.03 -6.57 -9.06
C ALA A 101 8.98 -7.73 -8.78
N LYS A 102 9.70 -8.12 -9.82
CA LYS A 102 10.63 -9.24 -9.79
C LYS A 102 11.84 -8.96 -8.92
N PHE A 103 12.35 -7.73 -8.98
CA PHE A 103 13.45 -7.30 -8.13
C PHE A 103 13.08 -7.39 -6.66
N PHE A 104 11.87 -6.99 -6.27
CA PHE A 104 11.45 -7.11 -4.87
C PHE A 104 11.33 -8.57 -4.40
N GLN A 105 10.99 -9.51 -5.28
CA GLN A 105 10.94 -10.93 -4.96
C GLN A 105 12.33 -11.54 -4.72
N ILE A 106 13.38 -11.05 -5.40
CA ILE A 106 14.73 -11.65 -5.37
C ILE A 106 15.77 -10.79 -4.63
N GLY A 107 15.45 -9.53 -4.36
CA GLY A 107 16.38 -8.52 -3.85
C GLY A 107 16.61 -8.62 -2.35
N TYR A 108 17.83 -8.27 -1.93
CA TYR A 108 18.17 -8.13 -0.51
C TYR A 108 17.47 -6.92 0.10
N SER A 109 17.22 -6.93 1.42
CA SER A 109 16.51 -5.83 2.07
C SER A 109 17.16 -4.46 1.91
N SER A 110 18.49 -4.40 1.99
CA SER A 110 19.25 -3.15 1.77
C SER A 110 19.06 -2.58 0.36
N ASP A 111 19.01 -3.45 -0.66
CA ASP A 111 18.78 -3.02 -2.04
C ASP A 111 17.34 -2.50 -2.23
N ILE A 112 16.37 -3.13 -1.54
CA ILE A 112 14.95 -2.75 -1.59
C ILE A 112 14.75 -1.39 -0.95
N GLU A 113 15.33 -1.13 0.23
CA GLU A 113 15.25 0.17 0.89
C GLU A 113 15.78 1.32 0.03
N LEU A 114 16.81 1.07 -0.78
CA LEU A 114 17.37 2.06 -1.72
C LEU A 114 16.48 2.32 -2.93
N VAL A 115 15.74 1.30 -3.38
CA VAL A 115 14.93 1.35 -4.60
C VAL A 115 13.50 1.78 -4.33
N PHE A 116 12.97 1.46 -3.16
CA PHE A 116 11.58 1.71 -2.80
C PHE A 116 11.16 3.19 -2.96
N PRO A 117 12.00 4.18 -2.59
CA PRO A 117 11.69 5.59 -2.85
C PRO A 117 11.42 5.90 -4.34
N LYS A 118 12.05 5.18 -5.28
CA LYS A 118 11.74 5.33 -6.72
C LYS A 118 10.32 4.89 -7.04
N VAL A 119 9.85 3.81 -6.42
CA VAL A 119 8.45 3.35 -6.59
C VAL A 119 7.49 4.40 -6.04
N MET A 120 7.77 4.97 -4.88
CA MET A 120 6.93 6.01 -4.28
C MET A 120 6.87 7.31 -5.08
N ASN A 121 7.81 7.52 -6.00
CA ASN A 121 7.81 8.67 -6.90
C ASN A 121 7.09 8.39 -8.24
N LEU A 122 6.65 7.16 -8.51
CA LEU A 122 5.85 6.82 -9.69
C LEU A 122 4.43 7.37 -9.57
N ASN A 123 3.64 7.32 -10.65
CA ASN A 123 2.22 7.65 -10.54
C ASN A 123 1.46 6.55 -9.76
N LYS A 124 0.29 6.89 -9.20
CA LYS A 124 -0.50 5.96 -8.36
C LYS A 124 -0.86 4.65 -9.08
N GLU A 125 -1.07 4.68 -10.39
CA GLU A 125 -1.43 3.48 -11.16
C GLU A 125 -0.24 2.52 -11.29
N GLU A 126 0.95 3.04 -11.54
CA GLU A 126 2.19 2.25 -11.59
C GLU A 126 2.60 1.72 -10.23
N GLN A 127 2.51 2.56 -9.20
CA GLN A 127 2.70 2.15 -7.81
C GLN A 127 1.83 0.93 -7.50
N LYS A 128 0.52 1.06 -7.76
CA LYS A 128 -0.45 -0.01 -7.55
C LYS A 128 -0.10 -1.28 -8.33
N LYS A 129 0.24 -1.18 -9.63
CA LYS A 129 0.66 -2.34 -10.43
C LYS A 129 1.86 -3.07 -9.84
N ILE A 130 2.85 -2.34 -9.33
CA ILE A 130 4.05 -2.90 -8.71
C ILE A 130 3.68 -3.54 -7.37
N ILE A 131 2.93 -2.85 -6.51
CA ILE A 131 2.47 -3.37 -5.22
C ILE A 131 1.64 -4.65 -5.41
N ASP A 132 0.65 -4.64 -6.30
CA ASP A 132 -0.24 -5.78 -6.58
C ASP A 132 0.49 -7.03 -7.07
N SER A 133 1.67 -6.87 -7.65
CA SER A 133 2.51 -7.99 -8.11
C SER A 133 3.38 -8.62 -7.01
N MET A 134 3.44 -8.01 -5.83
CA MET A 134 4.15 -8.53 -4.67
C MET A 134 3.31 -9.58 -3.94
N ASP A 135 3.95 -10.63 -3.43
CA ASP A 135 3.29 -11.57 -2.52
C ASP A 135 3.09 -10.95 -1.12
N LEU A 136 2.27 -11.62 -0.31
CA LEU A 136 1.91 -11.15 1.04
C LEU A 136 3.15 -10.99 1.94
N ASN A 137 4.10 -11.94 1.88
CA ASN A 137 5.30 -11.92 2.73
C ASN A 137 6.16 -10.70 2.44
N LEU A 138 6.33 -10.39 1.15
CA LEU A 138 7.06 -9.23 0.69
C LEU A 138 6.38 -7.93 1.13
N LYS A 139 5.07 -7.81 0.90
CA LYS A 139 4.31 -6.64 1.32
C LYS A 139 4.32 -6.44 2.85
N MET A 140 4.42 -7.52 3.64
CA MET A 140 4.44 -7.50 5.12
C MET A 140 5.79 -7.05 5.71
N ARG A 141 6.80 -6.84 4.87
CA ARG A 141 8.09 -6.33 5.36
C ARG A 141 7.95 -4.87 5.76
N LYS A 142 8.61 -4.49 6.86
CA LYS A 142 8.50 -3.15 7.47
C LYS A 142 8.86 -2.01 6.50
N ASP A 143 9.82 -2.25 5.62
CA ASP A 143 10.30 -1.29 4.61
C ASP A 143 9.32 -1.08 3.46
N ILE A 144 8.37 -2.00 3.25
CA ILE A 144 7.33 -1.92 2.22
C ILE A 144 6.00 -1.52 2.84
N PHE A 145 5.60 -2.18 3.93
CA PHE A 145 4.32 -2.02 4.61
C PHE A 145 3.99 -0.56 4.95
N LYS A 146 4.98 0.22 5.39
CA LYS A 146 4.81 1.64 5.76
C LYS A 146 4.40 2.56 4.61
N PHE A 147 4.52 2.09 3.38
CA PHE A 147 4.21 2.84 2.17
C PHE A 147 2.91 2.41 1.50
N LEU A 148 2.34 1.28 1.91
CA LEU A 148 1.03 0.84 1.48
C LEU A 148 -0.03 1.82 2.00
N ASP A 149 -1.10 1.98 1.24
CA ASP A 149 -2.22 2.77 1.75
C ASP A 149 -2.92 2.05 2.93
N ILE A 150 -3.77 2.78 3.65
CA ILE A 150 -4.39 2.27 4.88
C ILE A 150 -5.29 1.06 4.61
N GLU A 151 -5.94 1.00 3.44
CA GLU A 151 -6.81 -0.11 3.06
C GLU A 151 -5.97 -1.36 2.79
N GLU A 152 -4.91 -1.22 1.99
CA GLU A 152 -3.95 -2.29 1.70
C GLU A 152 -3.29 -2.83 2.97
N GLN A 153 -2.86 -1.96 3.88
CA GLN A 153 -2.28 -2.36 5.17
C GLN A 153 -3.25 -3.22 5.98
N ILE A 154 -4.52 -2.83 6.03
CA ILE A 154 -5.53 -3.53 6.83
C ILE A 154 -5.92 -4.86 6.19
N ASP A 155 -6.15 -4.89 4.88
CA ASP A 155 -6.46 -6.13 4.14
C ASP A 155 -5.36 -7.18 4.32
N MET A 156 -4.11 -6.74 4.43
CA MET A 156 -2.99 -7.59 4.73
C MET A 156 -2.97 -8.12 6.16
N LEU A 157 -3.21 -7.25 7.14
CA LEU A 157 -3.25 -7.64 8.55
C LEU A 157 -4.36 -8.67 8.83
N LEU A 158 -5.49 -8.58 8.11
CA LEU A 158 -6.60 -9.53 8.22
C LEU A 158 -6.30 -10.91 7.61
N GLN A 159 -5.26 -11.04 6.78
CA GLN A 159 -4.82 -12.32 6.20
C GLN A 159 -3.85 -13.08 7.11
N LEU A 160 -3.37 -12.46 8.19
CA LEU A 160 -2.39 -13.07 9.08
C LEU A 160 -2.99 -14.16 9.95
N THR A 161 -2.14 -15.11 10.37
CA THR A 161 -2.51 -16.01 11.46
C THR A 161 -2.62 -15.21 12.76
N LEU A 162 -3.34 -15.74 13.75
CA LEU A 162 -3.49 -15.10 15.04
C LEU A 162 -2.15 -14.73 15.70
N ASN A 163 -1.16 -15.62 15.61
CA ASN A 163 0.15 -15.40 16.22
C ASN A 163 0.93 -14.29 15.49
N ASP A 164 0.91 -14.29 14.16
CA ASP A 164 1.57 -13.26 13.36
C ASP A 164 0.90 -11.90 13.57
N PHE A 165 -0.42 -11.87 13.68
CA PHE A 165 -1.18 -10.65 13.98
C PHE A 165 -0.75 -10.05 15.32
N ILE A 166 -0.68 -10.88 16.38
CA ILE A 166 -0.28 -10.43 17.72
C ILE A 166 1.16 -9.89 17.71
N ASP A 167 2.09 -10.57 17.03
CA ASP A 167 3.48 -10.12 16.90
C ASP A 167 3.59 -8.77 16.18
N LYS A 168 2.79 -8.58 15.13
CA LYS A 168 2.79 -7.33 14.36
C LYS A 168 2.12 -6.17 15.09
N TRP A 169 1.11 -6.44 15.91
CA TRP A 169 0.29 -5.43 16.57
C TRP A 169 1.11 -4.36 17.30
N GLU A 170 2.15 -4.75 18.03
CA GLU A 170 2.97 -3.81 18.81
C GLU A 170 3.69 -2.77 17.94
N ASN A 171 3.97 -3.12 16.68
CA ASN A 171 4.74 -2.30 15.74
C ASN A 171 3.88 -1.50 14.76
N LEU A 172 2.54 -1.61 14.84
CA LEU A 172 1.63 -0.83 14.01
C LEU A 172 1.57 0.63 14.47
N SER A 173 1.43 1.55 13.52
CA SER A 173 1.14 2.96 13.82
C SER A 173 -0.23 3.09 14.50
N LEU A 174 -0.42 4.23 15.18
CA LEU A 174 -1.68 4.53 15.86
C LEU A 174 -2.84 4.55 14.85
N THR A 175 -2.63 5.21 13.71
CA THR A 175 -3.58 5.29 12.59
C THR A 175 -4.00 3.91 12.10
N THR A 176 -3.05 3.02 11.82
CA THR A 176 -3.35 1.66 11.34
C THR A 176 -4.14 0.85 12.36
N LYS A 177 -3.83 0.99 13.66
CA LYS A 177 -4.61 0.33 14.72
C LYS A 177 -6.05 0.83 14.80
N ILE A 178 -6.27 2.14 14.73
CA ILE A 178 -7.61 2.73 14.77
C ILE A 178 -8.46 2.19 13.62
N PHE A 179 -7.93 2.30 12.41
CA PHE A 179 -8.64 1.92 11.20
C PHE A 179 -8.86 0.41 11.10
N LEU A 180 -7.94 -0.40 11.62
CA LEU A 180 -8.14 -1.84 11.74
C LEU A 180 -9.30 -2.17 12.70
N ILE A 181 -9.41 -1.49 13.84
CA ILE A 181 -10.55 -1.67 14.75
C ILE A 181 -11.87 -1.27 14.06
N TYR A 182 -11.88 -0.17 13.30
CA TYR A 182 -13.06 0.25 12.54
C TYR A 182 -13.48 -0.83 11.54
N ARG A 183 -12.51 -1.36 10.78
CA ARG A 183 -12.75 -2.42 9.80
C ARG A 183 -13.27 -3.69 10.45
N LEU A 184 -12.67 -4.13 11.55
CA LEU A 184 -13.11 -5.31 12.30
C LEU A 184 -14.58 -5.19 12.76
N CYS A 185 -14.99 -4.01 13.22
CA CYS A 185 -16.38 -3.74 13.59
C CYS A 185 -17.31 -3.72 12.36
N HIS A 186 -16.95 -2.95 11.34
CA HIS A 186 -17.72 -2.80 10.10
C HIS A 186 -18.05 -4.17 9.46
N ASP A 187 -17.04 -5.03 9.36
CA ASP A 187 -17.17 -6.35 8.73
C ASP A 187 -17.65 -7.44 9.71
N LYS A 188 -17.90 -7.09 10.98
CA LYS A 188 -18.35 -8.00 12.05
C LYS A 188 -17.40 -9.18 12.29
N TYR A 189 -16.10 -8.92 12.25
CA TYR A 189 -15.09 -9.91 12.64
C TYR A 189 -15.16 -10.23 14.14
N ASP A 190 -14.65 -11.39 14.51
CA ASP A 190 -14.48 -11.77 15.91
C ASP A 190 -13.45 -10.87 16.60
N LEU A 191 -13.93 -10.04 17.54
CA LEU A 191 -13.11 -9.10 18.30
C LEU A 191 -12.25 -9.77 19.39
N THR A 192 -12.40 -11.07 19.65
CA THR A 192 -11.55 -11.78 20.64
C THR A 192 -10.07 -11.76 20.27
N ILE A 193 -9.74 -11.53 18.99
CA ILE A 193 -8.36 -11.30 18.56
C ILE A 193 -7.74 -10.07 19.23
N LEU A 194 -8.51 -8.99 19.41
CA LEU A 194 -8.05 -7.76 20.03
C LEU A 194 -7.81 -7.94 21.53
N GLU A 195 -8.58 -8.80 22.20
CA GLU A 195 -8.41 -9.11 23.63
C GLU A 195 -7.07 -9.78 23.93
N LYS A 196 -6.51 -10.49 22.94
CA LYS A 196 -5.19 -11.14 23.04
C LYS A 196 -4.03 -10.17 22.81
N THR A 197 -4.31 -8.98 22.28
CA THR A 197 -3.28 -7.95 22.11
C THR A 197 -2.91 -7.34 23.46
N ARG A 198 -1.61 -7.15 23.71
CA ARG A 198 -1.12 -6.49 24.94
C ARG A 198 -1.03 -4.98 24.75
N GLU A 199 -2.14 -4.35 24.33
CA GLU A 199 -2.13 -2.93 23.97
C GLU A 199 -1.81 -2.03 25.18
N LYS A 200 -0.85 -1.12 24.99
CA LYS A 200 -0.37 -0.16 25.98
C LYS A 200 -0.97 1.22 25.76
N ASN A 201 -1.22 1.62 24.50
CA ASN A 201 -1.80 2.90 24.15
C ASN A 201 -3.25 2.96 24.68
N LEU A 202 -3.48 3.87 25.63
CA LEU A 202 -4.75 3.99 26.34
C LEU A 202 -5.91 4.40 25.43
N PHE A 203 -5.65 5.18 24.38
CA PHE A 203 -6.68 5.54 23.40
C PHE A 203 -7.13 4.32 22.60
N ILE A 204 -6.20 3.51 22.10
CA ILE A 204 -6.55 2.25 21.42
C ILE A 204 -7.30 1.31 22.36
N ARG A 205 -6.91 1.19 23.62
CA ARG A 205 -7.67 0.40 24.61
C ARG A 205 -9.10 0.91 24.77
N ALA A 206 -9.31 2.23 24.77
CA ALA A 206 -10.65 2.79 24.81
C ALA A 206 -11.47 2.42 23.57
N LEU A 207 -10.86 2.45 22.37
CA LEU A 207 -11.53 2.03 21.13
C LEU A 207 -11.87 0.54 21.12
N ILE A 208 -10.98 -0.34 21.60
CA ILE A 208 -11.27 -1.78 21.73
C ILE A 208 -12.48 -2.01 22.67
N ILE A 209 -12.54 -1.26 23.77
CA ILE A 209 -13.66 -1.32 24.72
C ILE A 209 -14.96 -0.83 24.08
N ILE A 210 -14.91 0.25 23.29
CA ILE A 210 -16.08 0.73 22.53
C ILE A 210 -16.54 -0.31 21.50
N ALA A 211 -15.60 -0.89 20.75
CA ALA A 211 -15.88 -1.95 19.78
C ALA A 211 -16.62 -3.13 20.40
N TRP A 212 -16.22 -3.51 21.61
CA TRP A 212 -16.83 -4.62 22.37
C TRP A 212 -18.31 -4.42 22.69
N VAL A 213 -18.80 -3.17 22.78
CA VAL A 213 -20.22 -2.84 23.00
C VAL A 213 -21.12 -3.38 21.89
N SER A 214 -20.62 -3.45 20.65
CA SER A 214 -21.39 -3.94 19.50
C SER A 214 -22.01 -5.33 19.74
N ASN A 215 -21.34 -6.17 20.52
CA ASN A 215 -21.78 -7.52 20.87
C ASN A 215 -22.33 -7.64 22.31
N ASN A 216 -22.30 -6.57 23.11
CA ASN A 216 -22.58 -6.60 24.55
C ASN A 216 -23.35 -5.35 25.01
N GLN A 217 -24.47 -5.07 24.33
CA GLN A 217 -25.29 -3.89 24.56
C GLN A 217 -25.83 -3.78 26.01
N ASP A 218 -26.02 -4.92 26.68
CA ASP A 218 -26.45 -4.99 28.10
C ASP A 218 -25.43 -4.35 29.06
N LYS A 219 -24.15 -4.31 28.69
CA LYS A 219 -23.07 -3.72 29.51
C LYS A 219 -22.61 -2.36 29.02
N LYS A 220 -23.28 -1.78 28.03
CA LYS A 220 -22.96 -0.49 27.38
C LYS A 220 -22.52 0.58 28.36
N SER A 221 -23.30 0.79 29.43
CA SER A 221 -23.04 1.86 30.40
C SER A 221 -21.70 1.72 31.13
N ILE A 222 -21.36 0.51 31.59
CA ILE A 222 -20.11 0.27 32.33
C ILE A 222 -18.92 0.33 31.37
N THR A 223 -19.10 -0.21 30.16
CA THR A 223 -18.09 -0.24 29.11
C THR A 223 -17.72 1.18 28.65
N TYR A 224 -18.70 2.04 28.36
CA TYR A 224 -18.44 3.44 27.99
C TYR A 224 -17.81 4.24 29.14
N LYS A 225 -18.19 4.00 30.40
CA LYS A 225 -17.50 4.60 31.55
C LYS A 225 -16.02 4.25 31.55
N LYS A 226 -15.69 2.98 31.33
CA LYS A 226 -14.29 2.52 31.27
C LYS A 226 -13.53 3.11 30.09
N ALA A 227 -14.16 3.22 28.92
CA ALA A 227 -13.56 3.88 27.76
C ALA A 227 -13.23 5.35 28.05
N CYS A 228 -14.15 6.09 28.69
CA CYS A 228 -13.92 7.48 29.08
C CYS A 228 -12.73 7.61 30.04
N GLU A 229 -12.60 6.74 31.04
CA GLU A 229 -11.46 6.74 31.97
C GLU A 229 -10.12 6.64 31.23
N TYR A 230 -10.04 5.76 30.22
CA TYR A 230 -8.83 5.63 29.41
C TYR A 230 -8.59 6.82 28.49
N MET A 231 -9.63 7.37 27.85
CA MET A 231 -9.50 8.57 27.03
C MET A 231 -9.04 9.78 27.85
N TYR A 232 -9.58 9.99 29.05
CA TYR A 232 -9.15 11.08 29.93
C TYR A 232 -7.70 10.91 30.37
N LYS A 233 -7.32 9.69 30.77
CA LYS A 233 -5.94 9.40 31.17
C LYS A 233 -4.96 9.62 30.02
N TYR A 234 -5.28 9.10 28.82
CA TYR A 234 -4.48 9.34 27.62
C TYR A 234 -4.35 10.84 27.32
N SER A 235 -5.46 11.58 27.39
CA SER A 235 -5.49 13.03 27.17
C SER A 235 -4.64 13.83 28.16
N SER A 236 -4.48 13.35 29.40
CA SER A 236 -3.61 14.00 30.38
C SER A 236 -2.13 13.69 30.20
N GLU A 237 -1.81 12.58 29.53
CA GLU A 237 -0.44 12.13 29.26
C GLU A 237 0.09 12.66 27.91
N LEU A 238 -0.80 13.02 26.98
CA LEU A 238 -0.44 13.48 25.64
C LEU A 238 0.27 14.85 25.67
N SER A 239 1.47 14.93 25.11
CA SER A 239 2.17 16.20 24.90
C SER A 239 1.81 16.81 23.53
N HIS A 240 1.77 18.14 23.41
CA HIS A 240 1.51 18.82 22.12
C HIS A 240 2.61 18.57 21.06
N THR A 241 3.74 17.98 21.46
CA THR A 241 4.85 17.63 20.58
C THR A 241 4.85 16.17 20.14
N ASP A 242 3.87 15.37 20.58
CA ASP A 242 3.78 13.96 20.19
C ASP A 242 3.34 13.78 18.74
N SER A 243 4.04 12.91 18.01
CA SER A 243 3.64 12.46 16.67
C SER A 243 2.23 11.85 16.64
N ASP A 244 1.83 11.20 17.74
CA ASP A 244 0.49 10.63 17.93
C ASP A 244 -0.62 11.68 17.77
N TYR A 245 -0.34 12.94 18.11
CA TYR A 245 -1.30 14.04 18.05
C TYR A 245 -1.76 14.30 16.61
N GLU A 246 -0.82 14.31 15.65
CA GLU A 246 -1.14 14.55 14.24
C GLU A 246 -1.89 13.36 13.63
N GLU A 247 -1.54 12.13 14.02
CA GLU A 247 -2.27 10.93 13.60
C GLU A 247 -3.74 10.95 14.06
N LEU A 248 -4.00 11.42 15.28
CA LEU A 248 -5.35 11.48 15.82
C LEU A 248 -6.25 12.50 15.13
N LYS A 249 -5.71 13.62 14.63
CA LYS A 249 -6.51 14.63 13.92
C LYS A 249 -7.28 14.06 12.72
N ILE A 250 -6.76 12.99 12.12
CA ILE A 250 -7.34 12.34 10.93
C ILE A 250 -8.73 11.76 11.23
N ILE A 251 -8.98 11.31 12.46
CA ILE A 251 -10.22 10.62 12.84
C ILE A 251 -11.24 11.52 13.55
N PHE A 252 -10.88 12.76 13.88
CA PHE A 252 -11.80 13.70 14.52
C PHE A 252 -12.46 14.61 13.47
N PRO A 253 -13.76 14.92 13.62
CA PRO A 253 -14.44 15.81 12.70
C PRO A 253 -13.81 17.21 12.72
N ILE A 254 -13.44 17.72 11.54
CA ILE A 254 -12.88 19.06 11.38
C ILE A 254 -14.04 20.06 11.18
N GLY A 255 -14.17 21.02 12.09
CA GLY A 255 -15.10 22.15 11.98
C GLY A 255 -16.34 22.07 12.89
N LYS A 256 -16.87 23.24 13.26
CA LYS A 256 -17.97 23.40 14.23
C LYS A 256 -19.33 22.82 13.79
N TYR A 257 -19.47 22.40 12.54
CA TYR A 257 -20.77 22.03 11.95
C TYR A 257 -20.81 20.62 11.34
N ASN A 258 -19.75 19.81 11.50
CA ASN A 258 -19.65 18.52 10.82
C ASN A 258 -19.99 17.32 11.74
N PHE A 259 -21.10 17.43 12.48
CA PHE A 259 -21.60 16.36 13.36
C PHE A 259 -22.57 15.40 12.66
N LYS A 260 -22.72 15.51 11.33
CA LYS A 260 -23.57 14.59 10.57
C LYS A 260 -22.88 13.22 10.53
N VAL A 261 -23.40 12.29 11.31
CA VAL A 261 -22.91 10.91 11.36
C VAL A 261 -23.50 10.11 10.20
N ASP A 262 -22.65 9.58 9.33
CA ASP A 262 -23.06 8.69 8.23
C ASP A 262 -22.29 7.37 8.28
N ILE A 263 -22.93 6.34 8.83
CA ILE A 263 -22.34 4.99 8.95
C ILE A 263 -22.30 4.22 7.63
N ASN A 264 -22.93 4.73 6.56
CA ASN A 264 -22.94 4.06 5.25
C ASN A 264 -21.74 4.44 4.38
N LYS A 265 -20.96 5.46 4.76
CA LYS A 265 -19.72 5.79 4.05
C LYS A 265 -18.66 4.70 4.29
N PRO A 266 -17.66 4.59 3.41
CA PRO A 266 -16.58 3.62 3.60
C PRO A 266 -15.89 3.78 4.96
N TRP A 267 -15.55 2.65 5.62
CA TRP A 267 -15.01 2.62 6.99
C TRP A 267 -13.71 3.42 7.14
N TYR A 268 -12.88 3.51 6.11
CA TYR A 268 -11.64 4.28 6.11
C TYR A 268 -11.88 5.80 6.04
N GLN A 269 -13.15 6.22 5.87
CA GLN A 269 -13.59 7.62 5.95
C GLN A 269 -14.39 7.90 7.23
N TRP A 270 -14.55 6.92 8.12
CA TRP A 270 -15.21 7.11 9.40
C TRP A 270 -14.42 8.05 10.30
N SER A 271 -15.13 8.97 10.94
CA SER A 271 -14.64 9.61 12.15
C SER A 271 -14.93 8.72 13.35
N ILE A 272 -14.42 9.12 14.51
CA ILE A 272 -14.75 8.48 15.78
C ILE A 272 -16.25 8.47 16.08
N LEU A 273 -17.02 9.45 15.58
CA LEU A 273 -18.46 9.50 15.80
C LEU A 273 -19.21 8.43 14.99
N GLU A 274 -18.82 8.19 13.73
CA GLU A 274 -19.38 7.08 12.95
C GLU A 274 -19.04 5.73 13.58
N PHE A 275 -17.79 5.56 14.01
CA PHE A 275 -17.37 4.35 14.69
C PHE A 275 -18.20 4.10 15.97
N ILE A 276 -18.41 5.12 16.79
CA ILE A 276 -19.22 4.99 18.01
C ILE A 276 -20.67 4.68 17.67
N GLN A 277 -21.27 5.41 16.73
CA GLN A 277 -22.67 5.16 16.35
C GLN A 277 -22.84 3.72 15.82
N TYR A 278 -21.89 3.26 15.02
CA TYR A 278 -21.87 1.90 14.52
C TYR A 278 -21.82 0.88 15.68
N CYS A 279 -20.92 1.06 16.65
CA CYS A 279 -20.81 0.16 17.81
C CYS A 279 -21.99 0.26 18.79
N ASN A 280 -22.62 1.43 18.86
CA ASN A 280 -23.78 1.70 19.73
C ASN A 280 -25.07 1.05 19.21
N CYS A 281 -25.13 0.74 17.90
CA CYS A 281 -26.31 0.20 17.20
C CYS A 281 -27.56 1.11 17.22
N THR A 282 -27.54 2.22 17.96
CA THR A 282 -28.56 3.28 17.99
C THR A 282 -27.94 4.61 17.58
N SER A 283 -28.78 5.52 17.06
CA SER A 283 -28.37 6.88 16.71
C SER A 283 -27.86 7.60 17.96
N ILE A 284 -26.65 8.18 17.87
CA ILE A 284 -26.06 8.96 18.97
C ILE A 284 -26.99 10.12 19.35
N LEU A 285 -27.61 10.77 18.35
CA LEU A 285 -28.54 11.87 18.57
C LEU A 285 -29.79 11.42 19.32
N GLU A 286 -30.38 10.28 18.93
CA GLU A 286 -31.56 9.74 19.62
C GLU A 286 -31.24 9.35 21.06
N ASP A 287 -30.09 8.76 21.32
CA ASP A 287 -29.67 8.40 22.67
C ASP A 287 -29.40 9.63 23.54
N MET A 288 -28.83 10.70 22.95
CA MET A 288 -28.67 11.98 23.64
C MET A 288 -30.03 12.62 23.97
N ASP A 289 -30.98 12.62 23.04
CA ASP A 289 -32.33 13.17 23.23
C ASP A 289 -33.12 12.39 24.29
N ARG A 290 -32.89 11.07 24.39
CA ARG A 290 -33.45 10.21 25.44
C ARG A 290 -32.75 10.35 26.79
N GLY A 291 -31.66 11.10 26.87
CA GLY A 291 -30.90 11.27 28.10
C GLY A 291 -30.06 10.04 28.49
N ASP A 292 -29.59 9.24 27.53
CA ASP A 292 -28.66 8.14 27.79
C ASP A 292 -27.34 8.69 28.36
N LYS A 293 -27.21 8.57 29.68
CA LYS A 293 -26.05 9.09 30.42
C LYS A 293 -24.72 8.50 29.94
N ALA A 294 -24.71 7.26 29.46
CA ALA A 294 -23.48 6.60 29.02
C ALA A 294 -22.99 7.20 27.70
N VAL A 295 -23.89 7.37 26.73
CA VAL A 295 -23.57 8.00 25.43
C VAL A 295 -23.20 9.47 25.64
N ILE A 296 -23.97 10.21 26.43
CA ILE A 296 -23.69 11.63 26.74
C ILE A 296 -22.30 11.79 27.36
N MET A 297 -21.93 10.93 28.31
CA MET A 297 -20.62 10.97 28.95
C MET A 297 -19.50 10.66 27.95
N LEU A 298 -19.67 9.67 27.06
CA LEU A 298 -18.68 9.33 26.04
C LEU A 298 -18.47 10.48 25.05
N ILE A 299 -19.56 11.06 24.54
CA ILE A 299 -19.50 12.21 23.63
C ILE A 299 -18.90 13.44 24.33
N THR A 300 -19.18 13.64 25.62
CA THR A 300 -18.57 14.73 26.40
C THR A 300 -17.07 14.53 26.61
N ALA A 301 -16.63 13.30 26.85
CA ALA A 301 -15.22 12.96 26.96
C ALA A 301 -14.48 13.21 25.63
N LEU A 302 -15.06 12.80 24.51
CA LEU A 302 -14.52 13.04 23.17
C LEU A 302 -14.48 14.51 22.82
N ASN A 303 -15.54 15.27 23.10
CA ASN A 303 -15.56 16.71 22.88
C ASN A 303 -14.49 17.43 23.72
N SER A 304 -14.29 16.99 24.96
CA SER A 304 -13.20 17.51 25.81
C SER A 304 -11.82 17.17 25.23
N PHE A 305 -11.66 15.95 24.71
CA PHE A 305 -10.46 15.50 24.02
C PHE A 305 -10.17 16.35 22.77
N MET A 306 -11.16 16.49 21.89
CA MET A 306 -11.09 17.29 20.67
C MET A 306 -10.75 18.75 20.94
N LYS A 307 -11.33 19.36 21.99
CA LYS A 307 -11.01 20.74 22.37
C LYS A 307 -9.53 20.92 22.69
N ARG A 308 -8.92 19.96 23.39
CA ARG A 308 -7.47 19.95 23.66
C ARG A 308 -6.65 19.72 22.40
N LEU A 309 -7.17 19.00 21.41
CA LEU A 309 -6.55 18.82 20.09
C LEU A 309 -6.70 20.04 19.15
N SER A 310 -7.53 21.02 19.50
CA SER A 310 -7.80 22.20 18.67
C SER A 310 -7.17 23.49 19.20
N LEU A 311 -6.48 23.42 20.35
CA LEU A 311 -5.78 24.50 21.03
C LEU A 311 -4.26 24.29 20.90
#